data_AF-A0A2S1SK94-F1
#
_entry.id   AF-A0A2S1SK94-F1
#
_cell.length_a   1.000
_cell.length_b   1.000
_cell.length_c   1.000
_cell.angle_alpha   90.00
_cell.angle_beta   90.00
_cell.angle_gamma   90.00
#
_symmetry.space_group_name_H-M   'P 1'
#
loop_
_entity.id
_entity.type
_entity.pdbx_description
1 polymer ?
#
loop_
_entity_poly.entity_id
_entity_poly.type
_entity_poly.pdbx_seq_one_letter_code
_entity_poly.pdbx_strand_id
1 'polypeptide(L)'
;MHNSILSENMKKEKLKKLPHFISGGMILLHSVERFEMNHNSYLIFLFAGIVFMSVAVLHKKISKKFPLVDITFYALEGILSFVIAFEYWEAGKTGLPIPYIIAGLFQMFAIYKFALRAKKSVI
;
A
#
# COMPACT_ATOMS: atom_id res chain seq x y z
N MET A 1 -6.83 33.44 -9.33
CA MET A 1 -5.62 32.61 -9.55
C MET A 1 -5.10 31.92 -8.27
N HIS A 2 -5.21 32.51 -7.07
CA HIS A 2 -4.76 31.89 -5.82
C HIS A 2 -5.58 30.64 -5.39
N ASN A 3 -6.90 30.65 -5.63
CA ASN A 3 -7.80 29.55 -5.24
C ASN A 3 -7.63 28.26 -6.07
N SER A 4 -7.15 28.35 -7.32
CA SER A 4 -6.93 27.15 -8.16
C SER A 4 -5.69 26.36 -7.72
N ILE A 5 -4.64 27.05 -7.25
CA ILE A 5 -3.38 26.44 -6.78
C ILE A 5 -3.60 25.67 -5.46
N LEU A 6 -4.40 26.23 -4.54
CA LEU A 6 -4.77 25.56 -3.28
C LEU A 6 -5.60 24.29 -3.53
N SER A 7 -6.52 24.33 -4.50
CA SER A 7 -7.31 23.17 -4.93
C SER A 7 -6.44 22.05 -5.52
N GLU A 8 -5.46 22.38 -6.35
CA GLU A 8 -4.56 21.38 -6.94
C GLU A 8 -3.67 20.69 -5.91
N ASN A 9 -3.11 21.45 -4.96
CA ASN A 9 -2.25 20.89 -3.93
C ASN A 9 -3.03 19.93 -3.00
N MET A 10 -4.28 20.26 -2.67
CA MET A 10 -5.15 19.35 -1.92
C MET A 10 -5.50 18.08 -2.70
N LYS A 11 -5.76 18.18 -4.02
CA LYS A 11 -6.01 17.00 -4.87
C LYS A 11 -4.79 16.09 -4.94
N LYS A 12 -3.60 16.66 -5.16
CA LYS A 12 -2.33 15.90 -5.18
C LYS A 12 -2.04 15.23 -3.83
N GLU A 13 -2.37 15.86 -2.71
CA GLU A 13 -2.26 15.24 -1.37
C GLU A 13 -3.24 14.08 -1.16
N LYS A 14 -4.51 14.23 -1.57
CA LYS A 14 -5.51 13.15 -1.45
C LYS A 14 -5.12 11.93 -2.28
N LEU A 15 -4.60 12.16 -3.49
CA LEU A 15 -4.13 11.09 -4.38
C LEU A 15 -2.94 10.29 -3.82
N LYS A 16 -2.09 10.91 -2.99
CA LYS A 16 -0.96 10.20 -2.36
C LYS A 16 -1.39 9.26 -1.23
N LYS A 17 -2.50 9.54 -0.55
CA LYS A 17 -3.01 8.69 0.55
C LYS A 17 -3.88 7.54 0.04
N LEU A 18 -4.49 7.72 -1.13
CA LEU A 18 -5.45 6.78 -1.68
C LEU A 18 -4.89 5.34 -1.83
N PRO A 19 -3.64 5.12 -2.29
CA PRO A 19 -3.08 3.77 -2.39
C PRO A 19 -3.03 3.05 -1.04
N HIS A 20 -2.60 3.73 0.02
CA HIS A 20 -2.48 3.11 1.36
C HIS A 20 -3.84 2.77 1.96
N PHE A 21 -4.85 3.61 1.73
CA PHE A 21 -6.23 3.32 2.12
C PHE A 21 -6.81 2.14 1.35
N ILE A 22 -6.56 2.07 0.04
CA ILE A 22 -7.00 0.95 -0.80
C ILE A 22 -6.31 -0.34 -0.36
N SER A 23 -4.99 -0.34 -0.19
CA SER A 23 -4.23 -1.50 0.29
C SER A 23 -4.71 -1.96 1.67
N GLY A 24 -4.86 -1.03 2.63
CA GLY A 24 -5.42 -1.32 3.95
C GLY A 24 -6.81 -1.94 3.88
N GLY A 25 -7.68 -1.42 3.03
CA GLY A 25 -9.01 -1.98 2.78
C GLY A 25 -8.97 -3.38 2.15
N MET A 26 -8.10 -3.61 1.16
CA MET A 26 -7.94 -4.93 0.52
C MET A 26 -7.44 -5.98 1.51
N ILE A 27 -6.50 -5.64 2.39
CA ILE A 27 -6.00 -6.54 3.44
C ILE A 27 -7.12 -6.90 4.42
N LEU A 28 -7.96 -5.93 4.81
CA LEU A 28 -9.12 -6.18 5.67
C LEU A 28 -10.17 -7.07 4.98
N LEU A 29 -10.45 -6.84 3.69
CA LEU A 29 -11.34 -7.71 2.92
C LEU A 29 -10.77 -9.14 2.86
N HIS A 30 -9.47 -9.27 2.62
CA HIS A 30 -8.80 -10.56 2.62
C HIS A 30 -8.89 -11.26 3.99
N SER A 31 -8.79 -10.51 5.10
CA SER A 31 -9.05 -11.04 6.43
C SER A 31 -10.47 -11.61 6.59
N VAL A 32 -11.49 -10.96 6.02
CA VAL A 32 -12.88 -11.46 6.08
C VAL A 32 -13.00 -12.77 5.29
N GLU A 33 -12.42 -12.84 4.09
CA GLU A 33 -12.42 -14.08 3.31
C GLU A 33 -11.74 -15.23 4.07
N ARG A 34 -10.62 -14.97 4.76
CA ARG A 34 -9.92 -15.99 5.55
C ARG A 34 -10.74 -16.47 6.74
N PHE A 35 -11.49 -15.56 7.37
CA PHE A 35 -12.42 -15.91 8.45
C PHE A 35 -13.54 -16.82 7.94
N GLU A 36 -14.16 -16.49 6.79
CA GLU A 36 -15.22 -17.32 6.18
C GLU A 36 -14.73 -18.71 5.78
N MET A 37 -13.46 -18.83 5.38
CA MET A 37 -12.84 -20.12 5.05
C MET A 37 -12.34 -20.90 6.28
N ASN A 38 -12.57 -20.40 7.51
CA ASN A 38 -12.08 -20.99 8.77
C ASN A 38 -10.53 -21.13 8.85
N HIS A 39 -9.78 -20.25 8.19
CA HIS A 39 -8.33 -20.22 8.32
C HIS A 39 -7.90 -19.28 9.45
N ASN A 40 -7.14 -19.79 10.42
CA ASN A 40 -6.64 -19.02 11.57
C ASN A 40 -5.75 -17.81 11.20
N SER A 41 -5.23 -17.76 9.97
CA SER A 41 -4.45 -16.62 9.47
C SER A 41 -5.26 -15.33 9.36
N TYR A 42 -6.60 -15.36 9.46
CA TYR A 42 -7.44 -14.16 9.43
C TYR A 42 -6.99 -13.10 10.46
N LEU A 43 -6.57 -13.50 11.66
CA LEU A 43 -6.11 -12.56 12.69
C LEU A 43 -4.88 -11.77 12.23
N ILE A 44 -3.95 -12.41 11.53
CA ILE A 44 -2.72 -11.78 11.03
C ILE A 44 -3.10 -10.69 10.02
N PHE A 45 -3.98 -11.01 9.07
CA PHE A 45 -4.44 -10.05 8.07
C PHE A 45 -5.30 -8.94 8.69
N LEU A 46 -6.13 -9.25 9.68
CA LEU A 46 -6.91 -8.24 10.40
C LEU A 46 -6.01 -7.21 11.07
N PHE A 47 -5.03 -7.67 11.86
CA PHE A 47 -4.08 -6.77 12.52
C PHE A 47 -3.22 -6.01 11.52
N ALA A 48 -2.74 -6.67 10.47
CA ALA A 48 -1.99 -6.02 9.39
C ALA A 48 -2.82 -4.90 8.74
N GLY A 49 -4.08 -5.17 8.42
CA GLY A 49 -5.01 -4.21 7.82
C GLY A 49 -5.29 -3.01 8.73
N ILE A 50 -5.51 -3.23 10.03
CA ILE A 50 -5.70 -2.16 11.02
C ILE A 50 -4.45 -1.29 11.15
N VAL A 51 -3.26 -1.91 11.22
CA VAL A 51 -1.99 -1.19 11.29
C VAL A 51 -1.78 -0.36 10.03
N PHE A 52 -2.00 -0.94 8.85
CA PHE A 52 -1.90 -0.24 7.57
C PHE A 52 -2.87 0.94 7.48
N MET A 53 -4.11 0.76 7.94
CA MET A 53 -5.10 1.82 7.98
C MET A 53 -4.70 2.95 8.93
N SER A 54 -4.19 2.61 10.11
CA SER A 54 -3.69 3.58 11.10
C SER A 54 -2.53 4.40 10.53
N VAL A 55 -1.62 3.72 9.83
CA VAL A 55 -0.53 4.36 9.10
C VAL A 55 -1.07 5.27 8.00
N ALA A 56 -2.02 4.82 7.17
CA ALA A 56 -2.56 5.60 6.06
C ALA A 56 -3.17 6.93 6.55
N VAL A 57 -3.82 6.92 7.72
CA VAL A 57 -4.33 8.11 8.40
C VAL A 57 -3.19 9.02 8.84
N LEU A 58 -2.15 8.47 9.47
CA LEU A 58 -1.02 9.21 10.03
C LEU A 58 0.09 9.54 9.02
N HIS A 59 -0.01 9.03 7.78
CA HIS A 59 1.02 9.09 6.76
C HIS A 59 1.59 10.51 6.58
N LYS A 60 0.73 11.53 6.53
CA LYS A 60 1.16 12.94 6.38
C LYS A 60 1.99 13.45 7.56
N LYS A 61 1.69 13.03 8.79
CA LYS A 61 2.47 13.44 9.98
C LYS A 61 3.82 12.73 9.98
N ILE A 62 3.84 11.47 9.55
CA ILE A 62 5.04 10.62 9.55
C ILE A 62 5.98 11.02 8.40
N SER A 63 5.48 11.16 7.17
CA SER A 63 6.27 11.48 5.98
C SER A 63 6.92 12.86 6.01
N LYS A 64 6.31 13.81 6.75
CA LYS A 64 6.93 15.12 7.02
C LYS A 64 8.20 15.03 7.85
N LYS A 65 8.30 14.04 8.75
CA LYS A 65 9.41 13.90 9.69
C LYS A 65 10.42 12.87 9.23
N PHE A 66 9.98 11.86 8.47
CA PHE A 66 10.79 10.75 7.99
C PHE A 66 10.44 10.41 6.53
N PRO A 67 11.07 11.06 5.54
CA PRO A 67 10.74 10.84 4.12
C PRO A 67 11.10 9.43 3.61
N LEU A 68 11.96 8.69 4.33
CA LEU A 68 12.27 7.29 4.02
C LEU A 68 11.11 6.33 4.35
N VAL A 69 10.17 6.74 5.21
CA VAL A 69 9.07 5.90 5.64
C VAL A 69 8.12 5.55 4.49
N ASP A 70 7.93 6.46 3.54
CA ASP A 70 7.13 6.21 2.33
C ASP A 70 7.70 5.01 1.53
N ILE A 71 9.02 4.88 1.44
CA ILE A 71 9.69 3.76 0.75
C ILE A 71 9.46 2.47 1.53
N THR A 72 9.64 2.50 2.85
CA THR A 72 9.42 1.34 3.71
C THR A 72 7.99 0.84 3.58
N PHE A 73 7.01 1.75 3.52
CA PHE A 73 5.63 1.37 3.28
C PHE A 73 5.41 0.76 1.90
N TYR A 74 5.94 1.35 0.84
CA TYR A 74 5.86 0.71 -0.48
C TYR A 74 6.50 -0.68 -0.51
N ALA A 75 7.62 -0.88 0.22
CA ALA A 75 8.25 -2.19 0.31
C ALA A 75 7.37 -3.21 1.03
N LEU A 76 6.80 -2.82 2.18
CA LEU A 76 5.87 -3.66 2.95
C LEU A 76 4.60 -3.98 2.17
N GLU A 77 3.98 -2.98 1.52
CA GLU A 77 2.80 -3.20 0.67
C GLU A 77 3.13 -4.11 -0.51
N GLY A 78 4.31 -3.96 -1.12
CA GLY A 78 4.78 -4.81 -2.22
C GLY A 78 4.88 -6.27 -1.81
N ILE A 79 5.59 -6.54 -0.71
CA ILE A 79 5.74 -7.89 -0.16
C ILE A 79 4.37 -8.47 0.16
N LEU A 80 3.52 -7.73 0.86
CA LEU A 80 2.21 -8.21 1.26
C LEU A 80 1.30 -8.49 0.05
N SER A 81 1.38 -7.66 -1.00
CA SER A 81 0.65 -7.89 -2.25
C SER A 81 1.08 -9.19 -2.91
N PHE A 82 2.38 -9.51 -2.95
CA PHE A 82 2.86 -10.79 -3.46
C PHE A 82 2.43 -11.98 -2.58
N VAL A 83 2.42 -11.83 -1.26
CA VAL A 83 1.93 -12.86 -0.33
C VAL A 83 0.45 -13.15 -0.59
N ILE A 84 -0.39 -12.12 -0.70
CA ILE A 84 -1.82 -12.27 -1.00
C ILE A 84 -2.03 -12.90 -2.38
N ALA A 85 -1.24 -12.49 -3.38
CA ALA A 85 -1.29 -13.10 -4.71
C ALA A 85 -0.97 -14.60 -4.68
N PHE A 86 0.06 -14.98 -3.93
CA PHE A 86 0.46 -16.38 -3.76
C PHE A 86 -0.65 -17.18 -3.06
N GLU A 87 -1.23 -16.66 -1.98
CA GLU A 87 -2.35 -17.34 -1.30
C GLU A 87 -3.55 -17.54 -2.23
N TYR A 88 -3.91 -16.54 -3.05
CA TYR A 88 -4.99 -16.69 -4.02
C TYR A 88 -4.68 -17.68 -5.14
N TRP A 89 -3.42 -17.78 -5.53
CA TRP A 89 -2.96 -18.76 -6.52
C TRP A 89 -3.08 -20.18 -5.96
N GLU A 90 -2.61 -20.42 -4.73
CA GLU A 90 -2.75 -21.71 -4.04
C GLU A 90 -4.22 -22.10 -3.81
N ALA A 91 -5.09 -21.12 -3.57
CA ALA A 91 -6.53 -21.32 -3.46
C ALA A 91 -7.23 -21.59 -4.81
N GLY A 92 -6.50 -21.62 -5.93
CA GLY A 92 -7.03 -21.88 -7.28
C GLY A 92 -7.82 -20.72 -7.89
N LYS A 93 -7.83 -19.54 -7.27
CA LYS A 93 -8.57 -18.36 -7.73
C LYS A 93 -7.80 -17.61 -8.82
N THR A 94 -7.63 -18.19 -10.01
CA THR A 94 -6.70 -17.71 -11.06
C THR A 94 -6.80 -16.23 -11.47
N GLY A 95 -7.97 -15.59 -11.35
CA GLY A 95 -8.14 -14.17 -11.69
C GLY A 95 -7.72 -13.17 -10.61
N LEU A 96 -7.78 -13.56 -9.33
CA LEU A 96 -7.52 -12.65 -8.21
C LEU A 96 -6.04 -12.33 -7.95
N PRO A 97 -5.06 -13.22 -8.19
CA PRO A 97 -3.64 -12.92 -8.02
C PRO A 97 -3.15 -11.77 -8.91
N ILE A 98 -3.68 -11.66 -10.12
CA ILE A 98 -3.24 -10.69 -11.14
C ILE A 98 -3.22 -9.25 -10.62
N PRO A 99 -4.32 -8.69 -10.07
CA PRO A 99 -4.31 -7.32 -9.54
C PRO A 99 -3.29 -7.12 -8.40
N TYR A 100 -3.06 -8.13 -7.56
CA TYR A 100 -2.08 -8.02 -6.47
C TYR A 100 -0.63 -8.10 -6.97
N ILE A 101 -0.35 -8.93 -7.98
CA ILE A 101 0.96 -8.95 -8.65
C ILE A 101 1.23 -7.59 -9.29
N ILE A 102 0.25 -7.03 -10.00
CA ILE A 102 0.36 -5.71 -10.62
C ILE A 102 0.61 -4.64 -9.55
N ALA A 103 -0.14 -4.66 -8.45
CA ALA A 103 0.06 -3.73 -7.33
C ALA A 103 1.50 -3.82 -6.77
N GLY A 104 1.97 -5.05 -6.52
CA GLY A 104 3.34 -5.32 -6.05
C GLY A 104 4.40 -4.76 -7.00
N LEU A 105 4.24 -4.95 -8.31
CA LEU A 105 5.14 -4.41 -9.32
C LEU A 105 5.14 -2.87 -9.35
N PHE A 106 3.97 -2.23 -9.23
CA PHE A 106 3.89 -0.76 -9.15
C PHE A 106 4.57 -0.21 -7.90
N GLN A 107 4.44 -0.90 -6.76
CA GLN A 107 5.11 -0.53 -5.51
C GLN A 107 6.64 -0.66 -5.65
N MET A 108 7.13 -1.74 -6.26
CA MET A 108 8.56 -1.91 -6.55
C MET A 108 9.08 -0.83 -7.52
N PHE A 109 8.30 -0.47 -8.53
CA PHE A 109 8.64 0.64 -9.42
C PHE A 109 8.69 1.98 -8.69
N ALA A 110 7.78 2.25 -7.75
CA ALA A 110 7.79 3.46 -6.93
C ALA A 110 9.07 3.56 -6.09
N ILE A 111 9.49 2.45 -5.47
CA ILE A 111 10.76 2.35 -4.72
C ILE A 111 11.95 2.65 -5.64
N TYR A 112 12.00 2.01 -6.82
CA TYR A 112 13.07 2.23 -7.79
C TYR A 112 13.17 3.71 -8.22
N LYS A 113 12.04 4.33 -8.54
CA LYS A 113 11.99 5.76 -8.92
C LYS A 113 12.41 6.67 -7.77
N PHE A 114 12.09 6.32 -6.53
CA PHE A 114 12.57 7.05 -5.36
C PHE A 114 14.10 6.95 -5.24
N ALA A 115 14.66 5.73 -5.32
CA ALA A 115 16.10 5.51 -5.22
C ALA A 115 16.90 6.29 -6.27
N LEU A 116 16.40 6.34 -7.51
CA LEU A 116 17.00 7.15 -8.57
C LEU A 116 17.00 8.66 -8.27
N ARG A 117 15.93 9.18 -7.66
CA ARG A 117 15.86 10.61 -7.28
C ARG A 117 16.81 10.93 -6.13
N ALA A 118 16.90 10.06 -5.13
CA ALA A 118 17.82 10.22 -4.01
C ALA A 118 19.30 10.24 -4.46
N LYS A 119 19.67 9.40 -5.45
CA LYS A 119 21.01 9.42 -6.04
C LYS A 119 21.32 10.73 -6.77
N LYS A 120 20.32 11.33 -7.43
CA LYS A 120 20.46 12.58 -8.19
C LYS A 120 20.54 13.84 -7.31
N SER A 121 20.13 13.78 -6.04
CA SER A 121 20.26 14.89 -5.09
C SER A 121 21.61 14.93 -4.34
N VAL A 122 22.45 13.92 -4.52
CA VAL A 122 23.77 13.78 -3.87
C VAL A 122 24.92 14.12 -4.85
N ILE A 123 24.60 14.30 -6.14
CA ILE A 123 25.52 14.73 -7.21
C ILE A 123 25.11 16.15 -7.62
#